data_AF-A0A3B4GH53-F1
#
_entry.id   AF-A0A3B4GH53-F1
#
_cell.length_a   1.000
_cell.length_b   1.000
_cell.length_c   1.000
_cell.angle_alpha   90.00
_cell.angle_beta   90.00
_cell.angle_gamma   90.00
#
_symmetry.space_group_name_H-M   'P 1'
#
loop_
_entity.id
_entity.type
_entity.pdbx_description
1 polymer ?
#
loop_
_entity_poly.entity_id
_entity_poly.type
_entity_poly.pdbx_seq_one_letter_code
_entity_poly.pdbx_strand_id
1 'polypeptide(L)'
;CFPSSHRFFFLSAPPSIPQSIKIEGDITLGGLFPMHSRGPAGIPCGEIKREKGIHRLEAMLYALDQINSDPELLPNITLGARILDTCSRDTYALEQSLTFVQALIQKDNSDVRCSNGEPPIFPKPERVVGVIGASGSSVSIMVANVLRLFAVRFL
;
A
#
# COMPACT_ATOMS: atom_id res chain seq x y z
N CYS A 1 26.13 -2.91 -6.01
CA CYS A 1 25.41 -1.80 -6.66
C CYS A 1 23.93 -2.11 -6.67
N PHE A 2 23.13 -1.49 -5.81
CA PHE A 2 21.67 -1.50 -5.93
C PHE A 2 21.19 -0.08 -5.62
N PRO A 3 20.66 0.67 -6.59
CA PRO A 3 20.08 1.97 -6.32
C PRO A 3 18.55 1.83 -6.33
N SER A 4 17.96 1.54 -5.16
CA SER A 4 16.53 1.78 -4.91
C SER A 4 16.32 2.06 -3.43
N SER A 5 16.34 3.34 -3.08
CA SER A 5 16.17 3.91 -1.72
C SER A 5 15.04 3.28 -0.90
N HIS A 6 13.97 2.82 -1.57
CA HIS A 6 12.76 2.26 -0.94
C HIS A 6 12.97 0.92 -0.23
N ARG A 7 13.93 0.07 -0.66
CA ARG A 7 14.19 -1.23 -0.03
C ARG A 7 14.83 -1.11 1.36
N PHE A 8 15.55 -0.02 1.62
CA PHE A 8 16.19 0.23 2.92
C PHE A 8 15.22 0.78 3.97
N PHE A 9 14.13 1.44 3.55
CA PHE A 9 13.20 2.13 4.45
C PHE A 9 12.53 1.19 5.47
N PHE A 10 12.20 -0.05 5.07
CA PHE A 10 11.57 -1.04 5.96
C PHE A 10 12.50 -1.63 7.01
N LEU A 11 13.82 -1.62 6.80
CA LEU A 11 14.79 -2.21 7.73
C LEU A 11 15.28 -1.22 8.79
N SER A 12 15.06 0.08 8.62
CA SER A 12 15.61 1.13 9.48
C SER A 12 14.57 1.88 10.32
N ALA A 13 13.28 1.69 10.06
CA ALA A 13 12.25 2.50 10.69
C ALA A 13 11.69 1.86 11.98
N PRO A 14 11.34 2.68 12.99
CA PRO A 14 10.92 2.19 14.29
C PRO A 14 9.56 1.47 14.22
N PRO A 15 9.34 0.42 15.05
CA PRO A 15 8.13 -0.42 15.03
C PRO A 15 6.82 0.30 15.45
N SER A 16 6.90 1.59 15.77
CA SER A 16 5.79 2.41 16.26
C SER A 16 5.07 3.22 15.17
N ILE A 17 5.60 3.29 13.94
CA ILE A 17 5.01 4.09 12.85
C ILE A 17 4.37 3.14 11.83
N PRO A 18 3.13 3.37 11.36
CA PRO A 18 2.54 2.61 10.26
C PRO A 18 3.45 2.69 9.04
N GLN A 19 4.12 1.57 8.75
CA GLN A 19 5.08 1.47 7.67
C GLN A 19 4.31 1.29 6.36
N SER A 20 4.29 2.34 5.54
CA SER A 20 3.79 2.26 4.18
C SER A 20 4.92 2.60 3.20
N ILE A 21 5.04 1.81 2.14
CA ILE A 21 5.84 2.17 0.98
C ILE A 21 4.89 2.71 -0.07
N LYS A 22 5.30 3.83 -0.67
CA LYS A 22 4.67 4.38 -1.85
C LYS A 22 5.70 4.47 -2.97
N ILE A 23 5.34 3.94 -4.12
CA ILE A 23 6.06 4.02 -5.39
C ILE A 23 5.09 4.66 -6.38
N GLU A 24 5.48 5.81 -6.90
CA GLU A 24 4.68 6.54 -7.87
C GLU A 24 4.64 5.78 -9.21
N GLY A 25 3.51 5.87 -9.89
CA GLY A 25 3.31 5.32 -11.23
C GLY A 25 1.93 5.70 -11.76
N ASP A 26 1.70 5.48 -13.05
CA ASP A 26 0.42 5.78 -13.71
C ASP A 26 -0.73 4.94 -13.14
N ILE A 27 -0.44 3.70 -12.75
CA ILE A 27 -1.38 2.78 -12.11
C ILE A 27 -0.79 2.30 -10.80
N THR A 28 -1.51 2.44 -9.68
CA THR A 28 -1.03 1.98 -8.37
C THR A 28 -1.66 0.65 -7.97
N LEU A 29 -0.81 -0.33 -7.62
CA LEU A 29 -1.22 -1.59 -6.99
C LEU A 29 -1.07 -1.55 -5.47
N GLY A 30 -2.07 -2.01 -4.74
CA GLY A 30 -2.01 -2.18 -3.29
C GLY A 30 -1.31 -3.48 -2.91
N GLY A 31 -0.54 -3.48 -1.83
CA GLY A 31 0.09 -4.67 -1.28
C GLY A 31 -0.14 -4.80 0.22
N LEU A 32 -0.52 -5.99 0.70
CA LEU A 32 -0.66 -6.31 2.12
C LEU A 32 0.24 -7.47 2.51
N PHE A 33 1.27 -7.21 3.31
CA PHE A 33 2.22 -8.23 3.74
C PHE A 33 2.40 -8.23 5.27
N PRO A 34 2.65 -9.40 5.89
CA PRO A 34 2.94 -9.49 7.32
C PRO A 34 4.43 -9.25 7.56
N MET A 35 4.86 -7.98 7.47
CA MET A 35 6.26 -7.62 7.62
C MET A 35 6.71 -7.67 9.07
N HIS A 36 5.81 -7.35 10.00
CA HIS A 36 6.05 -7.52 11.43
C HIS A 36 5.17 -8.61 12.06
N SER A 37 5.65 -9.14 13.19
CA SER A 37 4.84 -9.94 14.11
C SER A 37 3.87 -9.06 14.88
N ARG A 38 2.92 -9.69 15.59
CA ARG A 38 2.01 -8.97 16.47
C ARG A 38 2.81 -8.41 17.65
N GLY A 39 2.70 -7.11 17.88
CA GLY A 39 3.34 -6.46 19.02
C GLY A 39 2.70 -6.84 20.37
N PRO A 40 3.43 -6.67 21.49
CA PRO A 40 2.86 -6.80 22.83
C PRO A 40 1.80 -5.71 23.10
N ALA A 41 1.03 -5.85 24.18
CA ALA A 41 -0.08 -4.94 24.50
C ALA A 41 0.36 -3.46 24.47
N GLY A 42 -0.35 -2.66 23.66
CA GLY A 42 -0.06 -1.23 23.46
C GLY A 42 0.86 -0.91 22.26
N ILE A 43 1.55 -1.90 21.68
CA ILE A 43 2.39 -1.71 20.50
C ILE A 43 1.73 -2.39 19.29
N PRO A 44 1.48 -1.68 18.18
CA PRO A 44 0.79 -2.24 17.02
C PRO A 44 1.57 -3.36 16.33
N CYS A 45 2.90 -3.22 16.23
CA CYS A 45 3.77 -4.10 15.47
C CYS A 45 4.96 -4.57 16.33
N GLY A 46 5.34 -5.84 16.17
CA GLY A 46 6.44 -6.49 16.89
C GLY A 46 7.73 -6.54 16.09
N GLU A 47 8.42 -7.67 16.12
CA GLU A 47 9.66 -7.90 15.38
C GLU A 47 9.44 -8.12 13.88
N ILE A 48 10.45 -7.80 13.07
CA ILE A 48 10.44 -7.99 11.61
C ILE A 48 10.50 -9.49 11.25
N LYS A 49 9.55 -9.92 10.42
CA LYS A 49 9.48 -11.26 9.80
C LYS A 49 10.15 -11.25 8.42
N ARG A 50 11.45 -11.55 8.39
CA ARG A 50 12.26 -11.58 7.16
C ARG A 50 11.71 -12.57 6.12
N GLU A 51 11.50 -13.82 6.49
CA GLU A 51 11.18 -14.90 5.53
C GLU A 51 9.77 -14.82 4.93
N LYS A 52 8.77 -14.49 5.74
CA LYS A 52 7.35 -14.52 5.33
C LYS A 52 6.78 -13.13 4.99
N GLY A 53 7.41 -12.07 5.46
CA GLY A 53 7.02 -10.69 5.18
C GLY A 53 7.88 -10.08 4.09
N ILE A 54 9.15 -9.85 4.42
CA ILE A 54 10.09 -9.10 3.56
C ILE A 54 10.34 -9.82 2.23
N HIS A 55 10.48 -11.14 2.19
CA HIS A 55 10.66 -11.84 0.90
C HIS A 55 9.46 -11.68 -0.05
N ARG A 56 8.23 -11.62 0.47
CA ARG A 56 7.03 -11.44 -0.36
C ARG A 56 6.88 -10.01 -0.87
N LEU A 57 7.20 -9.05 0.00
CA LEU A 57 7.36 -7.65 -0.38
C LEU A 57 8.36 -7.52 -1.53
N GLU A 58 9.56 -8.08 -1.35
CA GLU A 58 10.64 -7.99 -2.33
C GLU A 58 10.25 -8.65 -3.65
N ALA A 59 9.51 -9.77 -3.61
CA ALA A 59 8.99 -10.43 -4.78
C ALA A 59 7.98 -9.56 -5.54
N MET A 60 7.09 -8.85 -4.84
CA MET A 60 6.16 -7.90 -5.48
C MET A 60 6.93 -6.74 -6.13
N LEU A 61 7.90 -6.15 -5.43
CA LEU A 61 8.73 -5.07 -5.97
C LEU A 61 9.53 -5.53 -7.19
N TYR A 62 10.13 -6.71 -7.12
CA TYR A 62 10.84 -7.30 -8.25
C TYR A 62 9.92 -7.54 -9.44
N ALA A 63 8.70 -8.05 -9.22
CA ALA A 63 7.72 -8.23 -10.29
C ALA A 63 7.32 -6.90 -10.95
N LEU A 64 7.14 -5.83 -10.18
CA LEU A 64 6.89 -4.50 -10.71
C LEU A 64 8.05 -4.00 -11.58
N ASP A 65 9.29 -4.17 -11.10
CA ASP A 65 10.49 -3.79 -11.85
C ASP A 65 10.57 -4.56 -13.17
N GLN A 66 10.26 -5.86 -13.17
CA GLN A 66 10.24 -6.68 -14.39
C GLN A 66 9.17 -6.21 -15.37
N ILE A 67 7.94 -5.96 -14.90
CA ILE A 67 6.84 -5.49 -15.77
C ILE A 67 7.16 -4.12 -16.36
N ASN A 68 7.63 -3.17 -15.54
CA ASN A 68 7.95 -1.82 -16.00
C ASN A 68 9.16 -1.77 -16.95
N SER A 69 10.02 -2.79 -16.93
CA SER A 69 11.18 -2.90 -17.82
C SER A 69 10.86 -3.61 -19.13
N ASP A 70 9.73 -4.31 -19.22
CA ASP A 70 9.33 -5.08 -20.40
C ASP A 70 8.49 -4.20 -21.35
N PRO A 71 8.98 -3.89 -22.56
CA PRO A 71 8.25 -3.06 -23.50
C PRO A 71 7.01 -3.75 -24.12
N GLU A 72 6.88 -5.07 -23.99
CA GLU A 72 5.72 -5.82 -24.49
C GLU A 72 4.55 -5.80 -23.48
N LEU A 73 4.84 -5.59 -22.20
CA LEU A 73 3.85 -5.57 -21.12
C LEU A 73 3.54 -4.12 -20.70
N LEU A 74 2.30 -3.69 -20.96
CA LEU A 74 1.82 -2.33 -20.61
C LEU A 74 2.67 -1.19 -21.22
N PRO A 75 2.81 -1.12 -22.55
CA PRO A 75 3.62 -0.09 -23.19
C PRO A 75 3.11 1.32 -22.83
N ASN A 76 4.04 2.22 -22.46
CA ASN A 76 3.80 3.60 -22.04
C ASN A 76 3.01 3.78 -20.73
N ILE A 77 2.91 2.74 -19.89
CA ILE A 77 2.26 2.83 -18.59
C ILE A 77 3.22 2.31 -17.52
N THR A 78 3.40 3.08 -16.46
CA THR A 78 4.21 2.67 -15.30
C THR A 78 3.32 2.14 -14.18
N LEU A 79 3.67 0.96 -13.66
CA LEU A 79 3.06 0.42 -12.46
C LEU A 79 3.78 0.97 -11.22
N GLY A 80 3.03 1.71 -10.41
CA GLY A 80 3.37 2.09 -9.05
C GLY A 80 2.81 1.08 -8.05
N ALA A 81 3.16 1.27 -6.79
CA ALA A 81 2.65 0.43 -5.72
C ALA A 81 2.53 1.16 -4.38
N ARG A 82 1.51 0.77 -3.62
CA ARG A 82 1.31 1.19 -2.25
C ARG A 82 1.22 -0.03 -1.36
N ILE A 83 2.23 -0.22 -0.53
CA ILE A 83 2.37 -1.43 0.27
C ILE A 83 2.22 -1.07 1.74
N LEU A 84 1.38 -1.81 2.45
CA LEU A 84 1.09 -1.63 3.86
C LEU A 84 1.45 -2.89 4.64
N ASP A 85 1.96 -2.69 5.85
CA ASP A 85 2.17 -3.79 6.79
C ASP A 85 0.87 -4.17 7.50
N THR A 86 0.63 -5.46 7.63
CA THR A 86 -0.51 -6.02 8.36
C THR A 86 -0.19 -6.33 9.82
N CYS A 87 1.08 -6.30 10.22
CA CYS A 87 1.60 -6.61 11.56
C CYS A 87 1.04 -7.91 12.15
N SER A 88 0.65 -8.85 11.28
CA SER A 88 -0.02 -10.10 11.64
C SER A 88 -1.27 -9.90 12.55
N ARG A 89 -2.00 -8.79 12.38
CA ARG A 89 -3.16 -8.43 13.20
C ARG A 89 -4.33 -7.95 12.34
N ASP A 90 -5.44 -8.68 12.41
CA ASP A 90 -6.61 -8.49 11.55
C ASP A 90 -7.24 -7.10 11.63
N THR A 91 -7.43 -6.57 12.84
CA THR A 91 -8.00 -5.22 13.05
C THR A 91 -7.10 -4.13 12.45
N TYR A 92 -5.79 -4.27 12.62
CA TYR A 92 -4.79 -3.33 12.12
C TYR A 92 -4.74 -3.38 10.59
N ALA A 93 -4.71 -4.58 10.01
CA ALA A 93 -4.72 -4.77 8.56
C ALA A 93 -5.98 -4.18 7.92
N LEU A 94 -7.15 -4.31 8.56
CA LEU A 94 -8.38 -3.68 8.09
C LEU A 94 -8.28 -2.14 8.10
N GLU A 95 -7.84 -1.55 9.21
CA GLU A 95 -7.63 -0.10 9.32
C GLU A 95 -6.67 0.41 8.24
N GLN A 96 -5.56 -0.30 8.00
CA GLN A 96 -4.62 0.04 6.94
C GLN A 96 -5.26 -0.09 5.56
N SER A 97 -6.03 -1.14 5.30
CA SER A 97 -6.67 -1.37 4.00
C SER A 97 -7.69 -0.28 3.63
N LEU A 98 -8.35 0.34 4.62
CA LEU A 98 -9.24 1.48 4.39
C LEU A 98 -8.49 2.66 3.80
N THR A 99 -7.19 2.80 4.06
CA THR A 99 -6.39 3.89 3.48
C THR A 99 -6.24 3.79 1.96
N PHE A 100 -6.43 2.60 1.36
CA PHE A 100 -6.45 2.44 -0.10
C PHE A 100 -7.67 3.11 -0.76
N VAL A 101 -8.79 3.18 -0.04
CA VAL A 101 -10.05 3.74 -0.55
C VAL A 101 -10.34 5.13 -0.01
N GLN A 102 -9.54 5.64 0.94
CA GLN A 102 -9.65 7.01 1.44
C GLN A 102 -9.64 8.05 0.31
N ALA A 103 -8.81 7.85 -0.73
CA ALA A 103 -8.76 8.72 -1.90
C ALA A 103 -10.04 8.70 -2.75
N LEU A 104 -10.84 7.62 -2.68
CA LEU A 104 -12.14 7.50 -3.37
C LEU A 104 -13.27 8.17 -2.57
N ILE A 105 -13.09 8.32 -1.26
CA ILE A 105 -14.06 8.93 -0.35
C ILE A 105 -13.88 10.46 -0.29
N GLN A 106 -12.72 10.99 -0.71
CA GLN A 106 -12.50 12.44 -0.85
C GLN A 106 -13.40 12.99 -1.95
N LYS A 107 -14.60 13.35 -1.50
CA LYS A 107 -15.77 13.84 -2.22
C LYS A 107 -15.66 15.35 -2.41
N ASP A 108 -16.00 15.81 -3.61
CA ASP A 108 -16.25 17.21 -4.01
C ASP A 108 -15.45 18.29 -3.28
N ASN A 109 -14.28 18.53 -3.83
CA ASN A 109 -13.44 19.69 -3.56
C ASN A 109 -14.00 21.02 -4.14
N SER A 110 -15.27 21.04 -4.56
CA SER A 110 -15.91 22.17 -5.26
C SER A 110 -16.05 23.44 -4.40
N ASP A 111 -15.92 23.32 -3.07
CA ASP A 111 -16.06 24.43 -2.11
C ASP A 111 -14.75 24.91 -1.46
N VAL A 112 -13.59 24.33 -1.81
CA VAL A 112 -12.32 24.79 -1.24
C VAL A 112 -11.84 26.02 -2.01
N ARG A 113 -11.88 27.19 -1.36
CA ARG A 113 -11.31 28.43 -1.89
C ARG A 113 -10.12 28.81 -1.03
N CYS A 114 -8.95 28.95 -1.63
CA CYS A 114 -7.80 29.54 -0.95
C CYS A 114 -8.12 30.99 -0.61
N SER A 115 -7.69 31.47 0.57
CA SER A 115 -7.88 32.87 1.02
C SER A 115 -7.34 33.91 0.02
N ASN A 116 -6.49 33.45 -0.91
CA ASN A 116 -5.76 34.24 -1.89
C ASN A 116 -6.47 34.30 -3.25
N GLY A 117 -7.62 33.61 -3.42
CA GLY A 117 -8.34 33.51 -4.69
C GLY A 117 -7.72 32.56 -5.72
N GLU A 118 -6.56 31.94 -5.41
CA GLU A 118 -5.92 30.94 -6.26
C GLU A 118 -6.70 29.62 -6.29
N PRO A 119 -6.68 28.89 -7.43
CA PRO A 119 -7.28 27.58 -7.49
C PRO A 119 -6.53 26.63 -6.54
N PRO A 120 -7.23 25.90 -5.66
CA PRO A 120 -6.60 24.90 -4.81
C PRO A 120 -5.89 23.83 -5.64
N ILE A 121 -4.63 23.54 -5.30
CA ILE A 121 -3.87 22.43 -5.88
C ILE A 121 -4.35 21.15 -5.21
N PHE A 122 -5.21 20.40 -5.90
CA PHE A 122 -5.57 19.07 -5.45
C PHE A 122 -4.55 18.05 -5.96
N PRO A 123 -3.83 17.34 -5.07
CA PRO A 123 -3.07 16.19 -5.52
C PRO A 123 -4.03 15.20 -6.17
N LYS A 124 -3.63 14.63 -7.32
CA LYS A 124 -4.41 13.56 -7.96
C LYS A 124 -4.67 12.47 -6.91
N PRO A 125 -5.94 12.06 -6.70
CA PRO A 125 -6.23 11.00 -5.76
C PRO A 125 -5.52 9.73 -6.23
N GLU A 126 -4.66 9.19 -5.37
CA GLU A 126 -3.98 7.93 -5.63
C GLU A 126 -5.02 6.81 -5.61
N ARG A 127 -5.37 6.31 -6.80
CA ARG A 127 -6.35 5.25 -6.95
C ARG A 127 -5.66 3.91 -7.03
N VAL A 128 -5.85 3.10 -6.00
CA VAL A 128 -5.45 1.70 -6.01
C VAL A 128 -6.44 0.91 -6.87
N VAL A 129 -5.96 0.29 -7.95
CA VAL A 129 -6.81 -0.47 -8.88
C VAL A 129 -7.10 -1.89 -8.41
N GLY A 130 -6.20 -2.44 -7.60
CA GLY A 130 -6.33 -3.77 -7.01
C GLY A 130 -5.33 -3.95 -5.87
N VAL A 131 -5.61 -4.87 -4.97
CA VAL A 131 -4.78 -5.16 -3.79
C VAL A 131 -4.33 -6.61 -3.84
N ILE A 132 -3.04 -6.85 -3.66
CA ILE A 132 -2.41 -8.17 -3.60
C ILE A 132 -2.11 -8.51 -2.15
N GLY A 133 -2.50 -9.70 -1.69
CA GLY A 133 -2.33 -10.16 -0.32
C GLY A 133 -3.62 -10.75 0.25
N ALA A 134 -3.83 -10.83 1.56
CA ALA A 134 -2.82 -10.83 2.60
C ALA A 134 -2.33 -12.28 2.83
N SER A 135 -1.23 -12.46 3.55
CA SER A 135 -0.74 -13.83 3.83
C SER A 135 -1.69 -14.66 4.73
N GLY A 136 -2.60 -14.01 5.46
CA GLY A 136 -3.55 -14.67 6.36
C GLY A 136 -4.95 -14.71 5.75
N SER A 137 -5.62 -15.87 5.82
CA SER A 137 -6.95 -16.05 5.25
C SER A 137 -8.02 -15.19 5.97
N SER A 138 -7.96 -15.05 7.29
CA SER A 138 -8.90 -14.21 8.06
C SER A 138 -8.82 -12.75 7.64
N VAL A 139 -7.59 -12.22 7.57
CA VAL A 139 -7.30 -10.86 7.09
C VAL A 139 -7.82 -10.66 5.67
N SER A 140 -7.52 -11.61 4.78
CA SER A 140 -7.92 -11.53 3.36
C SER A 140 -9.43 -11.49 3.20
N ILE A 141 -10.17 -12.35 3.92
CA ILE A 141 -11.64 -12.37 3.91
C ILE A 141 -12.20 -11.05 4.43
N MET A 142 -11.67 -10.53 5.55
CA MET A 142 -12.13 -9.27 6.12
C MET A 142 -11.91 -8.09 5.18
N VAL A 143 -10.71 -7.99 4.59
CA VAL A 143 -10.35 -6.88 3.70
C VAL A 143 -11.12 -6.96 2.37
N ALA A 144 -11.22 -8.14 1.76
CA ALA A 144 -11.96 -8.32 0.50
C ALA A 144 -13.44 -7.93 0.64
N ASN A 145 -14.07 -8.23 1.78
CA ASN A 145 -15.47 -7.88 2.05
C ASN A 145 -15.72 -6.36 2.11
N VAL A 146 -14.70 -5.59 2.47
CA VAL A 146 -14.79 -4.12 2.57
C VAL A 146 -14.40 -3.47 1.24
N LEU A 147 -13.29 -3.88 0.63
CA LEU A 147 -12.80 -3.30 -0.61
C LEU A 147 -13.75 -3.53 -1.81
N ARG A 148 -14.53 -4.62 -1.79
CA ARG A 148 -15.56 -4.86 -2.82
C ARG A 148 -16.63 -3.77 -2.86
N LEU A 149 -16.90 -3.08 -1.75
CA LEU A 149 -17.87 -1.97 -1.70
C LEU A 149 -17.39 -0.75 -2.50
N PHE A 150 -16.07 -0.66 -2.72
CA PHE A 150 -15.43 0.42 -3.47
C PHE A 150 -14.98 -0.04 -4.88
N ALA A 151 -15.45 -1.20 -5.33
CA ALA A 151 -15.07 -1.83 -6.60
C ALA A 151 -13.54 -2.02 -6.77
N VAL A 152 -12.81 -2.24 -5.67
CA VAL A 152 -11.38 -2.59 -5.69
C VAL A 152 -11.23 -4.10 -5.61
N ARG A 153 -10.49 -4.69 -6.55
CA ARG A 153 -10.29 -6.15 -6.63
C ARG A 153 -9.20 -6.59 -5.66
N PHE A 154 -9.44 -7.69 -4.96
CA PHE A 154 -8.49 -8.29 -4.02
C PHE A 154 -7.97 -9.63 -4.59
N LEU A 155 -6.65 -9.83 -4.58
CA LEU A 155 -5.92 -10.95 -5.22
C LEU A 155 -5.02 -11.68 -4.21
#